data_AF-A0A916XVY9-F1
#
_entry.id   AF-A0A916XVY9-F1
#
_cell.length_a   1.000
_cell.length_b   1.000
_cell.length_c   1.000
_cell.angle_alpha   90.00
_cell.angle_beta   90.00
_cell.angle_gamma   90.00
#
_symmetry.space_group_name_H-M   'P 1'
#
loop_
_entity.id
_entity.type
_entity.pdbx_description
1 polymer ?
#
loop_
_entity_poly.entity_id
_entity_poly.type
_entity_poly.pdbx_seq_one_letter_code
_entity_poly.pdbx_strand_id
1 'polypeptide(L)'
;MTKTEMNTNNKTQDFKLYSSRAIGLATFLGGPLAAGYLIGENYKVIDKPTEGRNSLVLGIVFTVLLFGALFMIPENTIDKIPKQLIPLLYTGIILGIVEWKQGDMLKAHKENNNPFFSGWRAAGVGFVSLLVLVIGIFGYAFLSSDNEIYEKYDTELAQFSKNEKESLVFYDNLETKNNSSLLKELDEKTIPKWKANLEIIKKTNQLNNLPPDLVEQNNILLKYSELRIQAFELFRKSIYEDTDKYEEQLEQIHIQIEKELEKLN
;
A
#
# COMPACT_ATOMS: atom_id res chain seq x y z
N MET A 1 62.10 -2.65 14.10
CA MET A 1 61.12 -3.48 13.38
C MET A 1 61.61 -3.70 11.97
N THR A 2 62.08 -4.91 11.68
CA THR A 2 62.69 -5.33 10.42
C THR A 2 61.60 -5.78 9.43
N LYS A 3 61.83 -5.59 8.12
CA LYS A 3 60.93 -5.99 7.01
C LYS A 3 60.40 -7.44 7.08
N THR A 4 61.03 -8.30 7.86
CA THR A 4 60.67 -9.70 8.05
C THR A 4 59.42 -9.90 8.92
N GLU A 5 59.05 -8.94 9.78
CA GLU A 5 57.83 -9.03 10.63
C GLU A 5 56.55 -8.59 9.91
N MET A 6 56.64 -7.92 8.75
CA MET A 6 55.47 -7.52 7.95
C MET A 6 54.87 -8.65 7.11
N ASN A 7 55.52 -9.83 7.04
CA ASN A 7 55.18 -10.87 6.06
C ASN A 7 54.28 -12.00 6.59
N THR A 8 53.82 -11.95 7.85
CA THR A 8 53.01 -13.04 8.44
C THR A 8 51.52 -12.72 8.59
N ASN A 9 51.04 -11.53 8.21
CA ASN A 9 49.65 -11.13 8.48
C ASN A 9 48.81 -10.66 7.29
N ASN A 10 49.27 -10.84 6.04
CA ASN A 10 48.45 -10.54 4.87
C ASN A 10 47.61 -11.75 4.41
N LYS A 11 46.73 -12.27 5.29
CA LYS A 11 45.87 -13.45 5.02
C LYS A 11 44.88 -13.26 3.86
N THR A 12 44.77 -12.04 3.33
CA THR A 12 43.78 -11.65 2.32
C THR A 12 44.42 -11.14 1.02
N GLN A 13 45.72 -11.32 0.84
CA GLN A 13 46.48 -10.76 -0.27
C GLN A 13 45.93 -11.16 -1.65
N ASP A 14 45.51 -12.42 -1.77
CA ASP A 14 45.09 -13.00 -3.05
C ASP A 14 43.59 -12.84 -3.33
N PHE A 15 42.87 -12.15 -2.45
CA PHE A 15 41.41 -12.04 -2.52
C PHE A 15 40.97 -10.59 -2.68
N LYS A 16 39.78 -10.41 -3.28
CA LYS A 16 39.07 -9.13 -3.28
C LYS A 16 37.96 -9.17 -2.25
N LEU A 17 37.90 -8.13 -1.43
CA LEU A 17 36.83 -7.94 -0.44
C LEU A 17 35.86 -6.84 -0.88
N TYR A 18 34.65 -6.89 -0.35
CA TYR A 18 33.73 -5.75 -0.34
C TYR A 18 34.05 -4.87 0.86
N SER A 19 34.35 -3.59 0.60
CA SER A 19 34.61 -2.61 1.67
C SER A 19 33.33 -2.27 2.44
N SER A 20 33.46 -1.74 3.66
CA SER A 20 32.31 -1.28 4.46
C SER A 20 31.45 -0.27 3.69
N ARG A 21 32.07 0.62 2.90
CA ARG A 21 31.34 1.58 2.04
C ARG A 21 30.56 0.89 0.92
N ALA A 22 31.14 -0.13 0.29
CA ALA A 22 30.48 -0.90 -0.76
C ALA A 22 29.29 -1.69 -0.20
N ILE A 23 29.46 -2.31 0.97
CA ILE A 23 28.37 -2.99 1.68
C ILE A 23 27.27 -1.99 2.03
N GLY A 24 27.61 -0.83 2.60
CA GLY A 24 26.65 0.23 2.91
C GLY A 24 25.87 0.71 1.68
N LEU A 25 26.54 0.92 0.54
CA LEU A 25 25.88 1.31 -0.71
C LEU A 25 24.88 0.27 -1.19
N ALA A 26 25.27 -1.01 -1.22
CA ALA A 26 24.38 -2.09 -1.63
C ALA A 26 23.21 -2.26 -0.66
N THR A 27 23.47 -2.08 0.64
CA THR A 27 22.46 -2.13 1.70
C THR A 27 21.44 -1.03 1.50
N PHE A 28 21.88 0.22 1.34
CA PHE A 28 20.99 1.37 1.14
C PHE A 28 20.10 1.21 -0.11
N LEU A 29 20.60 0.59 -1.18
CA LEU A 29 19.87 0.39 -2.43
C LEU A 29 18.96 -0.86 -2.42
N GLY A 30 19.47 -1.97 -1.89
CA GLY A 30 18.87 -3.31 -2.02
C GLY A 30 18.40 -3.93 -0.71
N GLY A 31 18.55 -3.20 0.40
CA GLY A 31 18.17 -3.62 1.73
C GLY A 31 19.12 -4.63 2.40
N PRO A 32 18.71 -5.16 3.56
CA PRO A 32 19.48 -6.09 4.38
C PRO A 32 19.83 -7.42 3.69
N LEU A 33 19.04 -7.86 2.71
CA LEU A 33 19.35 -9.01 1.85
C LEU A 33 20.67 -8.81 1.08
N ALA A 34 20.84 -7.65 0.44
CA ALA A 34 22.08 -7.29 -0.25
C ALA A 34 23.28 -7.25 0.71
N ALA A 35 23.07 -6.70 1.92
CA ALA A 35 24.07 -6.69 2.98
C ALA A 35 24.52 -8.10 3.36
N GLY A 36 23.55 -8.98 3.65
CA GLY A 36 23.80 -10.35 4.08
C GLY A 36 24.59 -11.14 3.03
N TYR A 37 24.28 -10.94 1.75
CA TYR A 37 25.03 -11.52 0.65
C TYR A 37 26.49 -11.01 0.61
N LEU A 38 26.72 -9.69 0.60
CA LEU A 38 28.07 -9.12 0.47
C LEU A 38 28.97 -9.40 1.67
N ILE A 39 28.43 -9.32 2.89
CA ILE A 39 29.12 -9.73 4.12
C ILE A 39 29.46 -11.22 4.03
N GLY A 40 28.54 -12.03 3.48
CA GLY A 40 28.73 -13.45 3.28
C GLY A 40 29.87 -13.77 2.32
N GLU A 41 29.97 -13.05 1.21
CA GLU A 41 31.07 -13.19 0.25
C GLU A 41 32.44 -12.87 0.88
N ASN A 42 32.52 -11.85 1.73
CA ASN A 42 33.74 -11.55 2.48
C ASN A 42 34.17 -12.70 3.40
N TYR A 43 33.24 -13.38 4.07
CA TYR A 43 33.56 -14.51 4.93
C TYR A 43 34.01 -15.74 4.15
N LYS A 44 33.41 -16.01 3.00
CA LYS A 44 33.77 -17.17 2.16
C LYS A 44 35.22 -17.12 1.69
N VAL A 45 35.75 -15.94 1.38
CA VAL A 45 37.13 -15.80 0.89
C VAL A 45 38.18 -15.95 2.00
N ILE A 46 37.78 -15.94 3.27
CA ILE A 46 38.69 -16.16 4.43
C ILE A 46 38.44 -17.50 5.12
N ASP A 47 37.95 -18.49 4.36
CA ASP A 47 37.70 -19.86 4.83
C ASP A 47 36.70 -19.94 6.01
N LYS A 48 35.72 -19.02 6.00
CA LYS A 48 34.59 -19.00 6.96
C LYS A 48 33.23 -19.16 6.26
N PRO A 49 33.01 -20.25 5.50
CA PRO A 49 31.80 -20.41 4.70
C PRO A 49 30.52 -20.52 5.54
N THR A 50 30.60 -21.05 6.77
CA THR A 50 29.45 -21.17 7.69
C THR A 50 28.96 -19.79 8.13
N GLU A 51 29.87 -18.90 8.52
CA GLU A 51 29.58 -17.51 8.84
C GLU A 51 29.06 -16.77 7.61
N GLY A 52 29.60 -17.09 6.43
CA GLY A 52 29.13 -16.57 5.16
C GLY A 52 27.67 -16.92 4.87
N ARG A 53 27.30 -18.19 5.06
CA ARG A 53 25.92 -18.67 4.92
C ARG A 53 25.00 -18.06 5.98
N ASN A 54 25.44 -18.00 7.23
CA ASN A 54 24.68 -17.39 8.33
C ASN A 54 24.37 -15.92 8.04
N SER A 55 25.33 -15.18 7.48
CA SER A 55 25.13 -13.78 7.06
C SER A 55 24.00 -13.64 6.03
N LEU A 56 23.98 -14.49 5.00
CA LEU A 56 22.91 -14.47 3.99
C LEU A 56 21.55 -14.81 4.60
N VAL A 57 21.48 -15.87 5.42
CA VAL A 57 20.24 -16.29 6.10
C VAL A 57 19.72 -15.17 6.99
N LEU A 58 20.59 -14.53 7.79
CA LEU A 58 20.21 -13.38 8.62
C LEU A 58 19.73 -12.19 7.78
N GLY A 59 20.36 -11.92 6.65
CA GLY A 59 19.91 -10.88 5.71
C GLY A 59 18.50 -11.16 5.18
N ILE A 60 18.20 -12.40 4.81
CA ILE A 60 16.86 -12.83 4.39
C ILE A 60 15.86 -12.67 5.54
N VAL A 61 16.16 -13.22 6.72
CA VAL A 61 15.27 -13.16 7.90
C VAL A 61 14.97 -11.71 8.29
N PHE A 62 15.99 -10.87 8.38
CA PHE A 62 15.79 -9.46 8.73
C PHE A 62 15.02 -8.70 7.65
N THR A 63 15.18 -9.06 6.37
CA THR A 63 14.37 -8.48 5.29
C THR A 63 12.89 -8.87 5.42
N VAL A 64 12.60 -10.14 5.68
CA VAL A 64 11.23 -10.61 5.91
C VAL A 64 10.61 -9.94 7.14
N LEU A 65 11.35 -9.85 8.24
CA LEU A 65 10.87 -9.16 9.45
C LEU A 65 10.65 -7.67 9.22
N LEU A 66 11.54 -7.01 8.48
CA LEU A 66 11.41 -5.59 8.14
C LEU A 66 10.12 -5.35 7.34
N PHE A 67 9.89 -6.08 6.25
CA PHE A 67 8.69 -5.91 5.44
C PHE A 67 7.43 -6.36 6.18
N GLY A 68 7.48 -7.45 6.94
CA GLY A 68 6.36 -7.86 7.80
C GLY A 68 5.97 -6.79 8.81
N ALA A 69 6.95 -6.13 9.44
CA ALA A 69 6.71 -5.00 10.33
C ALA A 69 6.15 -3.78 9.57
N LEU A 70 6.67 -3.48 8.38
CA LEU A 70 6.16 -2.37 7.56
C LEU A 70 4.70 -2.57 7.14
N PHE A 71 4.31 -3.79 6.76
CA PHE A 71 2.92 -4.11 6.41
C PHE A 71 1.96 -4.07 7.60
N MET A 72 2.45 -4.13 8.84
CA MET A 72 1.63 -3.97 10.04
C MET A 72 1.39 -2.50 10.41
N ILE A 73 2.12 -1.55 9.81
CA ILE A 73 1.96 -0.13 10.09
C ILE A 73 0.77 0.43 9.30
N PRO A 74 -0.21 1.07 9.96
CA PRO A 74 -1.33 1.72 9.26
C PRO A 74 -0.88 2.81 8.27
N GLU A 75 -1.58 2.94 7.15
CA GLU A 75 -1.22 3.87 6.06
C GLU A 75 -1.11 5.33 6.55
N ASN A 76 -2.05 5.76 7.40
CA ASN A 76 -2.05 7.12 7.99
C ASN A 76 -0.81 7.45 8.85
N THR A 77 -0.06 6.43 9.25
CA THR A 77 1.15 6.54 10.08
C THR A 77 2.39 6.47 9.21
N ILE A 78 2.42 5.58 8.22
CA ILE A 78 3.59 5.40 7.36
C ILE A 78 3.87 6.63 6.49
N ASP A 79 2.83 7.33 6.05
CA ASP A 79 2.96 8.56 5.24
C ASP A 79 3.67 9.70 5.98
N LYS A 80 3.68 9.67 7.30
CA LYS A 80 4.36 10.66 8.14
C LYS A 80 5.85 10.35 8.31
N ILE A 81 6.29 9.14 7.97
CA ILE A 81 7.68 8.71 8.13
C ILE A 81 8.48 9.14 6.89
N PRO A 82 9.59 9.89 7.04
CA PRO A 82 10.44 10.24 5.91
C PRO A 82 10.96 8.99 5.18
N LYS A 83 10.79 8.93 3.86
CA LYS A 83 11.10 7.74 3.03
C LYS A 83 12.55 7.27 3.14
N GLN A 84 13.49 8.18 3.43
CA GLN A 84 14.91 7.85 3.60
C GLN A 84 15.24 7.33 5.00
N LEU A 85 14.37 7.51 6.00
CA LEU A 85 14.68 7.17 7.39
C LEU A 85 14.89 5.67 7.55
N ILE A 86 13.98 4.84 7.03
CA ILE A 86 14.08 3.38 7.12
C ILE A 86 15.38 2.87 6.44
N PRO A 87 15.68 3.26 5.18
CA PRO A 87 16.97 2.99 4.55
C PRO A 87 18.20 3.38 5.34
N LEU A 88 18.22 4.59 5.90
CA LEU A 88 19.34 5.07 6.69
C LEU A 88 19.51 4.28 7.98
N LEU A 89 18.42 3.96 8.67
CA LEU A 89 18.44 3.20 9.92
C LEU A 89 19.01 1.80 9.73
N TYR A 90 18.45 0.99 8.82
CA TYR A 90 18.98 -0.36 8.63
C TYR A 90 20.41 -0.33 8.07
N THR A 91 20.76 0.67 7.25
CA THR A 91 22.13 0.80 6.71
C THR A 91 23.11 1.13 7.81
N GLY A 92 22.75 2.04 8.73
CA GLY A 92 23.56 2.37 9.90
C GLY A 92 23.80 1.16 10.80
N ILE A 93 22.74 0.38 11.07
CA ILE A 93 22.83 -0.86 11.85
C ILE A 93 23.79 -1.86 11.18
N ILE A 94 23.62 -2.10 9.87
CA ILE A 94 24.48 -3.00 9.11
C ILE A 94 25.93 -2.52 9.12
N LEU A 95 26.20 -1.22 8.94
CA LEU A 95 27.55 -0.69 8.99
C LEU A 95 28.18 -0.89 10.37
N GLY A 96 27.41 -0.73 11.45
CA GLY A 96 27.84 -1.07 12.81
C GLY A 96 28.19 -2.56 12.97
N ILE A 97 27.37 -3.45 12.41
CA ILE A 97 27.63 -4.91 12.40
C ILE A 97 28.90 -5.24 11.61
N VAL A 98 29.09 -4.63 10.44
CA VAL A 98 30.27 -4.83 9.59
C VAL A 98 31.52 -4.36 10.32
N GLU A 99 31.49 -3.20 10.95
CA GLU A 99 32.63 -2.70 11.73
C GLU A 99 32.95 -3.64 12.90
N TRP A 100 31.93 -4.09 13.64
CA TRP A 100 32.12 -5.00 14.76
C TRP A 100 32.67 -6.38 14.36
N LYS A 101 32.25 -6.91 13.21
CA LYS A 101 32.57 -8.28 12.78
C LYS A 101 33.75 -8.40 11.82
N GLN A 102 33.90 -7.43 10.91
CA GLN A 102 34.84 -7.45 9.79
C GLN A 102 35.77 -6.24 9.77
N GLY A 103 35.62 -5.26 10.68
CA GLY A 103 36.36 -4.00 10.68
C GLY A 103 37.88 -4.17 10.68
N ASP A 104 38.42 -4.97 11.61
CA ASP A 104 39.87 -5.21 11.72
C ASP A 104 40.45 -5.85 10.46
N MET A 105 39.74 -6.85 9.91
CA MET A 105 40.12 -7.50 8.65
C MET A 105 40.12 -6.50 7.48
N LEU A 106 39.07 -5.69 7.36
CA LEU A 106 38.95 -4.72 6.26
C LEU A 106 39.99 -3.58 6.38
N LYS A 107 40.35 -3.16 7.60
CA LYS A 107 41.42 -2.20 7.86
C LYS A 107 42.78 -2.78 7.47
N ALA A 108 43.13 -3.97 7.95
CA ALA A 108 44.37 -4.64 7.60
C ALA A 108 44.47 -4.90 6.08
N HIS A 109 43.37 -5.28 5.42
CA HIS A 109 43.33 -5.45 3.96
C HIS A 109 43.66 -4.15 3.23
N LYS A 110 43.11 -3.02 3.71
CA LYS A 110 43.35 -1.69 3.15
C LYS A 110 44.79 -1.21 3.41
N GLU A 111 45.31 -1.40 4.61
CA GLU A 111 46.68 -1.00 5.00
C GLU A 111 47.75 -1.74 4.19
N ASN A 112 47.48 -2.99 3.84
CA ASN A 112 48.34 -3.79 2.95
C ASN A 112 48.16 -3.45 1.45
N ASN A 113 47.38 -2.43 1.10
CA ASN A 113 47.08 -2.04 -0.29
C ASN A 113 46.47 -3.16 -1.15
N ASN A 114 45.73 -4.09 -0.53
CA ASN A 114 45.04 -5.14 -1.27
C ASN A 114 43.80 -4.59 -2.00
N PRO A 115 43.40 -5.19 -3.13
CA PRO A 115 42.32 -4.68 -3.95
C PRO A 115 40.92 -4.98 -3.39
N PHE A 116 40.05 -3.97 -3.32
CA PHE A 116 38.62 -4.15 -3.07
C PHE A 116 37.82 -4.34 -4.38
N PHE A 117 36.65 -4.95 -4.29
CA PHE A 117 35.64 -4.85 -5.34
C PHE A 117 35.16 -3.41 -5.51
N SER A 118 34.77 -3.06 -6.75
CA SER A 118 34.25 -1.72 -7.06
C SER A 118 32.89 -1.47 -6.41
N GLY A 119 32.61 -0.21 -6.09
CA GLY A 119 31.29 0.21 -5.60
C GLY A 119 30.16 -0.11 -6.59
N TRP A 120 30.43 -0.04 -7.90
CA TRP A 120 29.46 -0.40 -8.94
C TRP A 120 29.02 -1.86 -8.88
N ARG A 121 29.95 -2.78 -8.58
CA ARG A 121 29.59 -4.19 -8.38
C ARG A 121 28.65 -4.35 -7.19
N ALA A 122 28.92 -3.64 -6.10
CA ALA A 122 28.05 -3.67 -4.92
C ALA A 122 26.68 -3.02 -5.18
N ALA A 123 26.63 -1.89 -5.90
CA ALA A 123 25.38 -1.27 -6.34
C ALA A 123 24.56 -2.22 -7.22
N GLY A 124 25.20 -2.96 -8.13
CA GLY A 124 24.54 -3.98 -8.95
C GLY A 124 23.93 -5.12 -8.11
N VAL A 125 24.64 -5.57 -7.06
CA VAL A 125 24.07 -6.54 -6.11
C VAL A 125 22.87 -5.96 -5.36
N GLY A 126 22.95 -4.69 -4.93
CA GLY A 126 21.82 -3.97 -4.34
C GLY A 126 20.61 -3.92 -5.28
N PHE A 127 20.85 -3.61 -6.56
CA PHE A 127 19.79 -3.58 -7.57
C PHE A 127 19.15 -4.97 -7.81
N VAL A 128 19.94 -6.04 -7.89
CA VAL A 128 19.41 -7.41 -8.01
C VAL A 128 18.57 -7.78 -6.79
N SER A 129 19.05 -7.46 -5.59
CA SER A 129 18.28 -7.66 -4.35
C SER A 129 16.95 -6.91 -4.38
N LEU A 130 16.96 -5.66 -4.83
CA LEU A 130 15.74 -4.87 -5.02
C LEU A 130 14.78 -5.52 -6.01
N LEU A 131 15.27 -6.02 -7.15
CA LEU A 131 14.43 -6.72 -8.14
C LEU A 131 13.78 -7.98 -7.56
N VAL A 132 14.53 -8.76 -6.77
CA VAL A 132 13.98 -9.96 -6.10
C VAL A 132 12.83 -9.56 -5.16
N LEU A 133 12.98 -8.47 -4.42
CA LEU A 133 11.92 -7.97 -3.52
C LEU A 133 10.70 -7.46 -4.29
N VAL A 134 10.91 -6.69 -5.34
CA VAL A 134 9.84 -6.21 -6.22
C VAL A 134 9.06 -7.40 -6.80
N ILE A 135 9.75 -8.39 -7.36
CA ILE A 135 9.10 -9.59 -7.92
C ILE A 135 8.35 -10.36 -6.84
N GLY A 136 8.91 -10.49 -5.63
CA GLY A 136 8.24 -11.15 -4.52
C GLY A 136 6.95 -10.44 -4.09
N ILE A 137 6.99 -9.12 -3.91
CA ILE A 137 5.85 -8.32 -3.46
C ILE A 137 4.76 -8.28 -4.54
N PHE A 138 5.11 -7.92 -5.78
CA PHE A 138 4.14 -7.85 -6.86
C PHE A 138 3.64 -9.22 -7.31
N GLY A 139 4.49 -10.26 -7.23
CA GLY A 139 4.08 -11.63 -7.48
C GLY A 139 3.05 -12.12 -6.47
N TYR A 140 3.23 -11.79 -5.19
CA TYR A 140 2.22 -12.06 -4.16
C TYR A 140 0.91 -11.30 -4.44
N ALA A 141 0.99 -10.00 -4.68
CA ALA A 141 -0.19 -9.16 -4.95
C ALA A 141 -0.98 -9.59 -6.21
N PHE A 142 -0.29 -10.09 -7.23
CA PHE A 142 -0.94 -10.61 -8.43
C PHE A 142 -1.66 -11.94 -8.20
N LEU A 143 -1.13 -12.78 -7.29
CA LEU A 143 -1.70 -14.09 -6.97
C LEU A 143 -2.77 -14.04 -5.86
N SER A 144 -2.85 -12.96 -5.08
CA SER A 144 -3.87 -12.79 -4.05
C SER A 144 -5.27 -12.63 -4.66
N SER A 145 -6.25 -13.36 -4.11
CA SER A 145 -7.66 -13.42 -4.56
C SER A 145 -8.45 -12.13 -4.36
N ASP A 146 -7.87 -11.12 -3.71
CA ASP A 146 -8.54 -9.86 -3.38
C ASP A 146 -9.06 -9.16 -4.65
N ASN A 147 -8.41 -9.34 -5.79
CA ASN A 147 -8.86 -8.83 -7.09
C ASN A 147 -10.29 -9.26 -7.45
N GLU A 148 -10.71 -10.48 -7.10
CA GLU A 148 -12.06 -10.96 -7.42
C GLU A 148 -13.14 -10.27 -6.56
N ILE A 149 -12.81 -9.91 -5.32
CA ILE A 149 -13.73 -9.19 -4.43
C ILE A 149 -13.92 -7.76 -4.94
N TYR A 150 -12.83 -7.06 -5.27
CA TYR A 150 -12.89 -5.71 -5.83
C TYR A 150 -13.65 -5.70 -7.17
N GLU A 151 -13.43 -6.67 -8.06
CA GLU A 151 -14.15 -6.76 -9.34
C GLU A 151 -15.67 -6.94 -9.15
N LYS A 152 -16.07 -7.80 -8.21
CA LYS A 152 -17.49 -7.99 -7.86
C LYS A 152 -18.09 -6.72 -7.26
N TYR A 153 -17.37 -6.08 -6.34
CA TYR A 153 -17.81 -4.85 -5.71
C TYR A 153 -17.99 -3.73 -6.74
N ASP A 154 -16.99 -3.48 -7.59
CA ASP A 154 -17.01 -2.45 -8.62
C ASP A 154 -18.15 -2.65 -9.62
N THR A 155 -18.43 -3.90 -10.00
CA THR A 155 -19.55 -4.23 -10.89
C THR A 155 -20.90 -3.80 -10.30
N GLU A 156 -21.11 -4.06 -9.02
CA GLU A 156 -22.35 -3.67 -8.33
C GLU A 156 -22.43 -2.14 -8.15
N LEU A 157 -21.32 -1.48 -7.81
CA LEU A 157 -21.26 -0.03 -7.64
C LEU A 157 -21.41 0.74 -8.96
N ALA A 158 -21.00 0.16 -10.09
CA ALA A 158 -21.29 0.71 -11.41
C ALA A 158 -22.80 0.75 -11.68
N GLN A 159 -23.53 -0.30 -11.29
CA GLN A 159 -24.99 -0.31 -11.38
C GLN A 159 -25.64 0.68 -10.40
N PHE A 160 -25.08 0.85 -9.20
CA PHE A 160 -25.50 1.87 -8.25
C PHE A 160 -25.42 3.28 -8.85
N SER A 161 -24.26 3.62 -9.42
CA SER A 161 -24.00 4.94 -10.01
C SER A 161 -24.89 5.20 -11.22
N LYS A 162 -25.14 4.18 -12.05
CA LYS A 162 -26.09 4.27 -13.16
C LYS A 162 -27.50 4.58 -12.67
N ASN A 163 -27.98 3.87 -11.65
CA ASN A 163 -29.30 4.09 -11.07
C ASN A 163 -29.42 5.50 -10.48
N GLU A 164 -28.41 5.98 -9.75
CA GLU A 164 -28.35 7.34 -9.23
C GLU A 164 -28.47 8.37 -10.35
N LYS A 165 -27.58 8.31 -11.35
CA LYS A 165 -27.57 9.24 -12.47
C LYS A 165 -28.93 9.30 -13.18
N GLU A 166 -29.52 8.15 -13.46
CA GLU A 166 -30.80 8.09 -14.16
C GLU A 166 -32.00 8.56 -13.30
N SER A 167 -31.88 8.52 -11.98
CA SER A 167 -32.87 8.99 -11.02
C SER A 167 -32.77 10.50 -10.75
N LEU A 168 -31.56 11.05 -10.69
CA LEU A 168 -31.35 12.48 -10.42
C LEU A 168 -31.83 13.38 -11.57
N VAL A 169 -31.98 12.85 -12.78
CA VAL A 169 -32.66 13.52 -13.92
C VAL A 169 -34.09 13.98 -13.54
N PHE A 170 -34.70 13.43 -12.50
CA PHE A 170 -35.98 13.92 -11.97
C PHE A 170 -35.94 15.42 -11.65
N TYR A 171 -34.84 15.94 -11.11
CA TYR A 171 -34.73 17.36 -10.76
C TYR A 171 -34.82 18.27 -11.99
N ASP A 172 -34.22 17.88 -13.11
CA ASP A 172 -34.31 18.61 -14.38
C ASP A 172 -35.74 18.63 -14.94
N ASN A 173 -36.55 17.64 -14.56
CA ASN A 173 -37.92 17.49 -15.03
C ASN A 173 -38.94 18.29 -14.21
N LEU A 174 -38.57 18.79 -13.02
CA LEU A 174 -39.48 19.50 -12.10
C LEU A 174 -40.13 20.73 -12.76
N GLU A 175 -39.37 21.48 -13.56
CA GLU A 175 -39.87 22.70 -14.21
C GLU A 175 -40.55 22.44 -15.56
N THR A 176 -40.36 21.25 -16.16
CA THR A 176 -40.73 20.98 -17.55
C THR A 176 -41.91 20.02 -17.71
N LYS A 177 -42.17 19.17 -16.70
CA LYS A 177 -43.24 18.16 -16.74
C LYS A 177 -44.39 18.53 -15.82
N ASN A 178 -45.60 18.07 -16.17
CA ASN A 178 -46.77 18.20 -15.32
C ASN A 178 -46.75 17.20 -14.15
N ASN A 179 -47.53 17.49 -13.10
CA ASN A 179 -47.63 16.69 -11.87
C ASN A 179 -47.91 15.20 -12.14
N SER A 180 -48.81 14.87 -13.08
CA SER A 180 -49.10 13.47 -13.41
C SER A 180 -47.90 12.73 -13.99
N SER A 181 -47.12 13.38 -14.84
CA SER A 181 -45.92 12.79 -15.44
C SER A 181 -44.80 12.65 -14.42
N LEU A 182 -44.66 13.62 -13.50
CA LEU A 182 -43.71 13.58 -12.39
C LEU A 182 -44.03 12.45 -11.40
N LEU A 183 -45.30 12.29 -11.02
CA LEU A 183 -45.74 11.19 -10.16
C LEU A 183 -45.43 9.84 -10.79
N LYS A 184 -45.74 9.68 -12.08
CA LYS A 184 -45.42 8.45 -12.83
C LYS A 184 -43.92 8.16 -12.84
N GLU A 185 -43.09 9.17 -13.08
CA GLU A 185 -41.62 9.03 -13.05
C GLU A 185 -41.11 8.64 -11.65
N LEU A 186 -41.65 9.23 -10.59
CA LEU A 186 -41.31 8.89 -9.21
C LEU A 186 -41.63 7.43 -8.90
N ASP A 187 -42.82 6.98 -9.25
CA ASP A 187 -43.34 5.66 -8.91
C ASP A 187 -42.73 4.53 -9.75
N GLU A 188 -42.53 4.75 -11.05
CA GLU A 188 -42.07 3.70 -11.97
C GLU A 188 -40.56 3.66 -12.13
N LYS A 189 -39.84 4.77 -11.85
CA LYS A 189 -38.41 4.90 -12.17
C LYS A 189 -37.58 5.34 -10.97
N THR A 190 -37.83 6.52 -10.42
CA THR A 190 -36.90 7.17 -9.46
C THR A 190 -36.83 6.42 -8.13
N ILE A 191 -37.97 6.22 -7.45
CA ILE A 191 -38.00 5.55 -6.15
C ILE A 191 -37.58 4.07 -6.27
N PRO A 192 -38.06 3.28 -7.26
CA PRO A 192 -37.60 1.90 -7.44
C PRO A 192 -36.09 1.76 -7.62
N LYS A 193 -35.45 2.67 -8.35
CA LYS A 193 -34.00 2.65 -8.56
C LYS A 193 -33.21 2.90 -7.29
N TRP A 194 -33.65 3.84 -6.45
CA TRP A 194 -33.02 4.03 -5.15
C TRP A 194 -33.23 2.85 -4.20
N LYS A 195 -34.40 2.20 -4.26
CA LYS A 195 -34.63 0.92 -3.53
C LYS A 195 -33.70 -0.18 -4.05
N ALA A 196 -33.49 -0.28 -5.35
CA ALA A 196 -32.51 -1.22 -5.92
C ALA A 196 -31.07 -0.90 -5.45
N ASN A 197 -30.71 0.37 -5.31
CA ASN A 197 -29.42 0.79 -4.75
C ASN A 197 -29.24 0.37 -3.29
N LEU A 198 -30.29 0.43 -2.45
CA LEU A 198 -30.22 -0.13 -1.09
C LEU A 198 -29.92 -1.63 -1.10
N GLU A 199 -30.55 -2.38 -2.01
CA GLU A 199 -30.30 -3.83 -2.13
C GLU A 199 -28.90 -4.13 -2.66
N ILE A 200 -28.36 -3.31 -3.56
CA ILE A 200 -26.96 -3.39 -4.00
C ILE A 200 -26.01 -3.27 -2.80
N ILE A 201 -26.19 -2.25 -1.94
CA ILE A 201 -25.31 -2.06 -0.77
C ILE A 201 -25.46 -3.18 0.26
N LYS A 202 -26.68 -3.70 0.48
CA LYS A 202 -26.88 -4.86 1.35
C LYS A 202 -26.18 -6.10 0.80
N LYS A 203 -26.23 -6.31 -0.51
CA LYS A 203 -25.56 -7.43 -1.19
C LYS A 203 -24.04 -7.29 -1.11
N THR A 204 -23.48 -6.10 -1.35
CA THR A 204 -22.03 -5.89 -1.28
C THR A 204 -21.49 -6.07 0.15
N ASN A 205 -22.26 -5.67 1.17
CA ASN A 205 -21.93 -5.92 2.58
C ASN A 205 -21.90 -7.41 2.97
N GLN A 206 -22.46 -8.31 2.14
CA GLN A 206 -22.42 -9.77 2.36
C GLN A 206 -21.22 -10.44 1.67
N LEU A 207 -20.38 -9.70 0.96
CA LEU A 207 -19.16 -10.24 0.35
C LEU A 207 -18.17 -10.66 1.46
N ASN A 208 -17.70 -11.89 1.39
CA ASN A 208 -16.70 -12.40 2.33
C ASN A 208 -15.39 -11.63 2.20
N ASN A 209 -14.74 -11.31 3.32
CA ASN A 209 -13.49 -10.55 3.39
C ASN A 209 -13.57 -9.16 2.72
N LEU A 210 -14.72 -8.49 2.78
CA LEU A 210 -14.82 -7.12 2.31
C LEU A 210 -13.88 -6.20 3.15
N PRO A 211 -12.97 -5.45 2.51
CA PRO A 211 -12.08 -4.52 3.20
C PRO A 211 -12.83 -3.51 4.10
N PRO A 212 -12.29 -3.14 5.27
CA PRO A 212 -12.98 -2.24 6.22
C PRO A 212 -13.33 -0.87 5.65
N ASP A 213 -12.50 -0.33 4.77
CA ASP A 213 -12.72 0.91 4.02
C ASP A 213 -13.97 0.82 3.13
N LEU A 214 -14.17 -0.31 2.42
CA LEU A 214 -15.38 -0.53 1.63
C LEU A 214 -16.63 -0.73 2.50
N VAL A 215 -16.48 -1.31 3.70
CA VAL A 215 -17.58 -1.40 4.68
C VAL A 215 -18.00 0.00 5.16
N GLU A 216 -17.04 0.87 5.45
CA GLU A 216 -17.32 2.26 5.84
C GLU A 216 -18.00 3.03 4.70
N GLN A 217 -17.49 2.91 3.47
CA GLN A 217 -18.11 3.48 2.27
C GLN A 217 -19.56 2.99 2.10
N ASN A 218 -19.81 1.68 2.23
CA ASN A 218 -21.14 1.11 2.14
C ASN A 218 -22.10 1.68 3.18
N ASN A 219 -21.65 1.92 4.41
CA ASN A 219 -22.49 2.54 5.45
C ASN A 219 -22.94 3.96 5.05
N ILE A 220 -22.03 4.74 4.46
CA ILE A 220 -22.35 6.09 3.96
C ILE A 220 -23.34 6.00 2.78
N LEU A 221 -23.08 5.12 1.81
CA LEU A 221 -23.95 4.93 0.64
C LEU A 221 -25.34 4.40 1.01
N LEU A 222 -25.43 3.55 2.05
CA LEU A 222 -26.71 3.10 2.60
C LEU A 222 -27.50 4.29 3.14
N LYS A 223 -26.86 5.13 3.99
CA LYS A 223 -27.51 6.30 4.58
C LYS A 223 -27.93 7.32 3.52
N TYR A 224 -27.06 7.57 2.55
CA TYR A 224 -27.33 8.42 1.40
C TYR A 224 -28.56 7.95 0.62
N SER A 225 -28.64 6.64 0.33
CA SER A 225 -29.78 6.05 -0.40
C SER A 225 -31.09 6.16 0.38
N GLU A 226 -31.05 5.95 1.70
CA GLU A 226 -32.23 6.14 2.57
C GLU A 226 -32.74 7.58 2.54
N LEU A 227 -31.84 8.56 2.64
CA LEU A 227 -32.19 9.98 2.58
C LEU A 227 -32.77 10.37 1.22
N ARG A 228 -32.19 9.85 0.13
CA ARG A 228 -32.71 10.06 -1.23
C ARG A 228 -34.12 9.50 -1.40
N ILE A 229 -34.39 8.29 -0.91
CA ILE A 229 -35.74 7.71 -0.93
C ILE A 229 -36.71 8.60 -0.15
N GLN A 230 -36.33 9.06 1.05
CA GLN A 230 -37.16 9.97 1.84
C GLN A 230 -37.47 11.27 1.10
N ALA A 231 -36.47 11.88 0.46
CA ALA A 231 -36.67 13.08 -0.36
C ALA A 231 -37.66 12.83 -1.51
N PHE A 232 -37.48 11.76 -2.29
CA PHE A 232 -38.38 11.47 -3.42
C PHE A 232 -39.79 11.08 -2.98
N GLU A 233 -39.94 10.41 -1.83
CA GLU A 233 -41.24 10.13 -1.22
C GLU A 233 -41.95 11.42 -0.77
N LEU A 234 -41.22 12.41 -0.26
CA LEU A 234 -41.77 13.74 0.07
C LEU A 234 -42.14 14.53 -1.20
N PHE A 235 -41.31 14.51 -2.24
CA PHE A 235 -41.69 15.07 -3.54
C PHE A 235 -42.98 14.43 -4.06
N ARG A 236 -43.11 13.10 -3.98
CA ARG A 236 -44.34 12.41 -4.39
C ARG A 236 -45.56 12.92 -3.63
N LYS A 237 -45.44 13.09 -2.30
CA LYS A 237 -46.53 13.62 -1.45
C LYS A 237 -46.86 15.08 -1.79
N SER A 238 -45.86 15.94 -1.93
CA SER A 238 -46.04 17.36 -2.27
C SER A 238 -46.77 17.52 -3.60
N ILE A 239 -46.37 16.77 -4.63
CA ILE A 239 -46.99 16.82 -5.97
C ILE A 239 -48.40 16.23 -5.96
N TYR A 240 -48.63 15.14 -5.20
CA TYR A 240 -49.94 14.50 -5.10
C TYR A 240 -50.96 15.38 -4.36
N GLU A 241 -50.51 16.06 -3.30
CA GLU A 241 -51.34 16.92 -2.46
C GLU A 241 -51.41 18.37 -2.96
N ASP A 242 -50.65 18.72 -4.00
CA ASP A 242 -50.51 20.06 -4.57
C ASP A 242 -50.20 21.12 -3.49
N THR A 243 -49.12 20.87 -2.73
CA THR A 243 -48.77 21.66 -1.53
C THR A 243 -47.27 21.80 -1.30
N ASP A 244 -46.88 22.95 -0.79
CA ASP A 244 -45.50 23.29 -0.45
C ASP A 244 -45.15 23.00 1.03
N LYS A 245 -46.07 22.42 1.81
CA LYS A 245 -45.87 22.22 3.26
C LYS A 245 -44.68 21.31 3.64
N TYR A 246 -44.10 20.63 2.67
CA TYR A 246 -42.96 19.73 2.84
C TYR A 246 -41.62 20.35 2.43
N GLU A 247 -41.60 21.60 1.95
CA GLU A 247 -40.41 22.29 1.45
C GLU A 247 -39.29 22.36 2.51
N GLU A 248 -39.60 22.80 3.73
CA GLU A 248 -38.63 22.85 4.82
C GLU A 248 -38.06 21.45 5.13
N GLN A 249 -38.89 20.41 5.13
CA GLN A 249 -38.43 19.03 5.37
C GLN A 249 -37.52 18.52 4.24
N LEU A 250 -37.81 18.88 2.98
CA LEU A 250 -36.97 18.55 1.83
C LEU A 250 -35.61 19.22 1.93
N GLU A 251 -35.56 20.51 2.28
CA GLU A 251 -34.31 21.25 2.47
C GLU A 251 -33.45 20.60 3.57
N GLN A 252 -34.05 20.24 4.71
CA GLN A 252 -33.34 19.55 5.79
C GLN A 252 -32.77 18.19 5.36
N ILE A 253 -33.48 17.45 4.50
CA ILE A 253 -32.99 16.17 3.97
C ILE A 253 -31.84 16.42 2.98
N HIS A 254 -31.91 17.46 2.14
CA HIS A 254 -30.83 17.79 1.20
C HIS A 254 -29.55 18.18 1.94
N ILE A 255 -29.64 18.97 3.01
CA ILE A 255 -28.50 19.28 3.89
C ILE A 255 -27.89 18.00 4.48
N GLN A 256 -28.72 17.06 4.93
CA GLN A 256 -28.24 15.76 5.43
C GLN A 256 -27.56 14.93 4.33
N ILE A 257 -28.10 14.97 3.10
CA ILE A 257 -27.48 14.30 1.94
C ILE A 257 -26.09 14.87 1.67
N GLU A 258 -25.95 16.19 1.61
CA GLU A 258 -24.65 16.85 1.40
C GLU A 258 -23.65 16.45 2.47
N LYS A 259 -24.06 16.48 3.74
CA LYS A 259 -23.23 16.08 4.87
C LYS A 259 -22.78 14.61 4.81
N GLU A 260 -23.63 13.70 4.32
CA GLU A 260 -23.22 12.30 4.13
C GLU A 260 -22.24 12.16 2.95
N LEU A 261 -22.46 12.89 1.84
CA LEU A 261 -21.57 12.87 0.68
C LEU A 261 -20.19 13.47 0.99
N GLU A 262 -20.10 14.47 1.87
CA GLU A 262 -18.82 15.03 2.34
C GLU A 262 -17.91 13.99 2.99
N LYS A 263 -18.47 12.91 3.56
CA LYS A 263 -17.69 11.83 4.19
C LYS A 263 -17.03 10.89 3.18
N LEU A 264 -17.42 10.95 1.90
CA LEU A 264 -16.82 10.17 0.82
C LEU A 264 -15.60 10.87 0.19
N ASN A 265 -15.29 12.10 0.60
CA ASN A 265 -14.21 12.93 0.06
C ASN A 265 -13.00 13.01 0.97
#